data_AF-A0A1Q6QKJ3-F1
#
_entry.id   AF-A0A1Q6QKJ3-F1
#
_cell.length_a   1.000
_cell.length_b   1.000
_cell.length_c   1.000
_cell.angle_alpha   90.00
_cell.angle_beta   90.00
_cell.angle_gamma   90.00
#
_symmetry.space_group_name_H-M   'P 1'
#
loop_
_entity.id
_entity.type
_entity.pdbx_description
1 polymer ?
#
loop_
_entity_poly.entity_id
_entity_poly.type
_entity_poly.pdbx_seq_one_letter_code
_entity_poly.pdbx_strand_id
1 'polypeptide(L)'
;MVLIDRDHLLPTLREQCKAERKERAFLLEGAYHSGAFFLESFMDLQSYVKSSTEVQLDLEPHFVLAALRSAQKANRLFVFLHTHPNQGNLHFSQLDRCFELNVIKLARQAGYLEPLIFLVASSQDTIGRAYRNGREEALRITDDEWSIPKGWLARIQVLTDEAMPYGVLYDPKSNGVVRLAISAARFIMDKQRQQRARSLPAEEWEALESKLREAFHNDQHTFLQRTPTYLDTGELYQLEILLQNSCNLRCRYCFAEGGTYGQQAVRLTPEQGRRIIRILAQQGIHKISKIAFFGGEPSTLPDTMEAICDECARLAACGQMQETPEFFIITNCISISQKCMEVLHRYRIHVTISIDGPAEINDQLRVFPNGYKTHDLVLRNIQKLRAHGIEPAMVEATYTAVHERAGLSREETVAALQEELGISGIYLCDCDCSDPTFEPTYEGAAARMAQDNRSLALLFLEKKYEEVPLMLRQFVIQTSRRLNMKEGQDYLCEAGLQSLTIAANGDIYPCHMFIPGKYMLLDNIFLGDFDLQASKPAVDELEMYTKLGREPCRDCWARNICNMCFYRVYQTQWSADARDKLADHCKILKNQLEKTILYLSNMQQAERKALYDAIGKLQPVKHDETQ
;
A
#
# COMPACT_ATOMS: atom_id res chain seq x y z
N MET A 1 -19.23 -18.31 -5.81
CA MET A 1 -19.54 -17.56 -7.04
C MET A 1 -21.04 -17.45 -7.09
N VAL A 2 -21.59 -16.26 -6.88
CA VAL A 2 -23.03 -16.05 -7.04
C VAL A 2 -23.26 -15.41 -8.41
N LEU A 3 -24.16 -16.01 -9.19
CA LEU A 3 -24.56 -15.56 -10.52
C LEU A 3 -25.93 -14.92 -10.39
N ILE A 4 -26.10 -13.73 -10.96
CA ILE A 4 -27.38 -13.01 -10.96
C ILE A 4 -27.77 -12.78 -12.41
N ASP A 5 -28.92 -13.32 -12.80
CA ASP A 5 -29.52 -13.12 -14.11
C ASP A 5 -30.05 -11.69 -14.25
N ARG A 6 -29.62 -10.99 -15.31
CA ARG A 6 -29.95 -9.60 -15.60
C ARG A 6 -31.31 -9.40 -16.29
N ASP A 7 -31.97 -10.43 -16.79
CA ASP A 7 -33.08 -10.27 -17.74
C ASP A 7 -34.50 -10.19 -17.14
N HIS A 8 -34.64 -10.18 -15.81
CA HIS A 8 -35.98 -10.21 -15.17
C HIS A 8 -36.27 -8.98 -14.30
N LEU A 9 -35.75 -8.93 -13.08
CA LEU A 9 -36.12 -7.87 -12.12
C LEU A 9 -35.34 -6.56 -12.30
N LEU A 10 -34.05 -6.66 -12.61
CA LEU A 10 -33.15 -5.51 -12.69
C LEU A 10 -33.55 -4.48 -13.77
N PRO A 11 -33.97 -4.87 -15.00
CA PRO A 11 -34.36 -3.91 -16.03
C PRO A 11 -35.62 -3.14 -15.63
N THR A 12 -36.58 -3.83 -15.03
CA THR A 12 -37.83 -3.24 -14.53
C THR A 12 -37.56 -2.16 -13.47
N LEU A 13 -36.70 -2.46 -12.50
CA LEU A 13 -36.30 -1.53 -11.44
C LEU A 13 -35.53 -0.32 -11.98
N ARG A 14 -34.63 -0.56 -12.94
CA ARG A 14 -33.86 0.49 -13.61
C ARG A 14 -34.75 1.46 -14.38
N GLU A 15 -35.69 0.96 -15.17
CA GLU A 15 -36.62 1.80 -15.93
C GLU A 15 -37.53 2.62 -15.00
N GLN A 16 -37.97 2.04 -13.88
CA GLN A 16 -38.76 2.77 -12.88
C GLN A 16 -37.95 3.93 -12.25
N CYS A 17 -36.72 3.68 -11.81
CA CYS A 17 -35.87 4.72 -11.20
C CYS A 17 -35.44 5.80 -12.22
N LYS A 18 -35.22 5.41 -13.48
CA LYS A 18 -34.91 6.31 -14.59
C LYS A 18 -36.07 7.25 -14.91
N ALA A 19 -37.31 6.75 -14.94
CA ALA A 19 -38.50 7.56 -15.16
C ALA A 19 -38.69 8.61 -14.05
N GLU A 20 -38.38 8.26 -12.80
CA GLU A 20 -38.51 9.15 -11.65
C GLU A 20 -37.28 10.04 -11.39
N ARG A 21 -36.13 9.72 -12.01
CA ARG A 21 -34.82 10.35 -11.78
C ARG A 21 -34.38 10.37 -10.31
N LYS A 22 -34.73 9.32 -9.55
CA LYS A 22 -34.43 9.22 -8.11
C LYS A 22 -33.59 7.98 -7.80
N GLU A 23 -32.61 8.15 -6.93
CA GLU A 23 -31.87 7.03 -6.34
C GLU A 23 -32.79 6.25 -5.40
N ARG A 24 -32.70 4.91 -5.46
CA ARG A 24 -33.49 4.03 -4.62
C ARG A 24 -32.73 2.80 -4.19
N ALA A 25 -32.93 2.44 -2.93
CA ALA A 25 -32.47 1.19 -2.36
C ALA A 25 -33.60 0.16 -2.37
N PHE A 26 -33.28 -1.06 -2.80
CA PHE A 26 -34.19 -2.19 -2.85
C PHE A 26 -33.57 -3.39 -2.16
N LEU A 27 -34.42 -4.22 -1.59
CA LEU A 27 -34.09 -5.57 -1.17
C LEU A 27 -34.71 -6.54 -2.16
N LEU A 28 -33.87 -7.21 -2.93
CA LEU A 28 -34.28 -8.26 -3.85
C LEU A 28 -34.17 -9.62 -3.16
N GLU A 29 -35.14 -10.46 -3.43
CA GLU A 29 -35.23 -11.83 -2.94
C GLU A 29 -35.34 -12.77 -4.15
N GLY A 30 -34.78 -13.97 -3.99
CA GLY A 30 -34.71 -14.94 -5.06
C GLY A 30 -34.39 -16.34 -4.58
N ALA A 31 -34.39 -17.29 -5.51
CA ALA A 31 -34.10 -18.69 -5.25
C ALA A 31 -32.77 -19.11 -5.91
N TYR A 32 -32.06 -20.00 -5.24
CA TYR A 32 -30.85 -20.62 -5.79
C TYR A 32 -31.21 -21.88 -6.55
N HIS A 33 -30.85 -21.94 -7.83
CA HIS A 33 -31.08 -23.10 -8.69
C HIS A 33 -29.85 -23.36 -9.57
N SER A 34 -29.36 -24.60 -9.57
CA SER A 34 -28.32 -25.08 -10.50
C SER A 34 -27.04 -24.23 -10.60
N GLY A 35 -26.60 -23.62 -9.49
CA GLY A 35 -25.40 -22.79 -9.48
C GLY A 35 -25.64 -21.29 -9.61
N ALA A 36 -26.87 -20.88 -9.96
CA ALA A 36 -27.26 -19.51 -10.23
C ALA A 36 -28.39 -19.02 -9.31
N PHE A 37 -28.44 -17.71 -9.10
CA PHE A 37 -29.45 -17.05 -8.29
C PHE A 37 -30.44 -16.32 -9.20
N PHE A 38 -31.71 -16.72 -9.10
CA PHE A 38 -32.80 -16.14 -9.87
C PHE A 38 -33.56 -15.18 -8.98
N LEU A 39 -33.58 -13.90 -9.36
CA LEU A 39 -34.35 -12.87 -8.66
C LEU A 39 -35.84 -13.10 -8.91
N GLU A 40 -36.63 -13.21 -7.83
CA GLU A 40 -38.07 -13.50 -7.89
C GLU A 40 -38.92 -12.30 -7.51
N SER A 41 -38.46 -11.51 -6.52
CA SER A 41 -39.23 -10.41 -5.95
C SER A 41 -38.32 -9.29 -5.46
N PHE A 42 -38.92 -8.11 -5.22
CA PHE A 42 -38.22 -6.98 -4.62
C PHE A 42 -39.11 -6.23 -3.65
N MET A 43 -38.46 -5.52 -2.73
CA MET A 43 -39.06 -4.59 -1.81
C MET A 43 -38.32 -3.25 -1.88
N ASP A 44 -39.05 -2.15 -2.01
CA ASP A 44 -38.49 -0.81 -1.92
C ASP A 44 -38.16 -0.49 -0.46
N LEU A 45 -36.91 -0.10 -0.20
CA LEU A 45 -36.42 0.18 1.14
C LEU A 45 -36.65 1.62 1.59
N GLN A 46 -37.16 2.51 0.72
CA GLN A 46 -37.24 3.94 1.03
C GLN A 46 -38.09 4.25 2.27
N SER A 47 -39.14 3.47 2.53
CA SER A 47 -39.96 3.63 3.75
C SER A 47 -39.24 3.23 5.04
N TYR A 48 -38.07 2.59 4.93
CA TYR A 48 -37.25 2.09 6.05
C TYR A 48 -35.89 2.80 6.13
N VAL A 49 -35.70 3.89 5.36
CA VAL A 49 -34.55 4.77 5.45
C VAL A 49 -34.85 5.87 6.46
N LYS A 50 -34.05 5.95 7.53
CA LYS A 50 -34.17 7.00 8.57
C LYS A 50 -33.69 8.34 8.07
N SER A 51 -32.57 8.34 7.37
CA SER A 51 -31.97 9.52 6.74
C SER A 51 -31.10 9.09 5.57
N SER A 52 -30.99 9.97 4.58
CA SER A 52 -30.12 9.81 3.41
C SER A 52 -29.43 11.14 3.14
N THR A 53 -28.12 11.10 2.93
CA THR A 53 -27.30 12.20 2.41
C THR A 53 -26.55 11.72 1.17
N GLU A 54 -25.73 12.56 0.54
CA GLU A 54 -24.88 12.15 -0.59
C GLU A 54 -23.82 11.08 -0.21
N VAL A 55 -23.57 10.86 1.09
CA VAL A 55 -22.49 10.01 1.60
C VAL A 55 -22.94 8.92 2.58
N GLN A 56 -24.17 9.00 3.09
CA GLN A 56 -24.66 8.05 4.09
C GLN A 56 -26.14 7.67 3.87
N LEU A 57 -26.41 6.37 3.87
CA LEU A 57 -27.73 5.77 3.81
C LEU A 57 -27.98 5.00 5.10
N ASP A 58 -28.85 5.53 5.97
CA ASP A 58 -29.15 4.92 7.28
C ASP A 58 -30.49 4.17 7.25
N LEU A 59 -30.44 2.84 7.38
CA LEU A 59 -31.63 1.98 7.43
C LEU A 59 -32.09 1.74 8.87
N GLU A 60 -33.39 1.46 9.03
CA GLU A 60 -33.93 0.98 10.29
C GLU A 60 -33.36 -0.40 10.68
N PRO A 61 -32.58 -0.50 11.79
CA PRO A 61 -31.87 -1.74 12.12
C PRO A 61 -32.80 -2.93 12.34
N HIS A 62 -33.98 -2.69 12.94
CA HIS A 62 -34.93 -3.75 13.26
C HIS A 62 -35.54 -4.39 12.01
N PHE A 63 -35.75 -3.59 10.94
CA PHE A 63 -36.24 -4.09 9.66
C PHE A 63 -35.21 -5.00 9.00
N VAL A 64 -33.95 -4.54 8.90
CA VAL A 64 -32.86 -5.33 8.30
C VAL A 64 -32.62 -6.62 9.08
N LEU A 65 -32.60 -6.56 10.41
CA LEU A 65 -32.48 -7.75 11.27
C LEU A 65 -33.65 -8.72 11.09
N ALA A 66 -34.88 -8.24 10.96
CA ALA A 66 -36.05 -9.06 10.73
C ALA A 66 -36.01 -9.74 9.35
N ALA A 67 -35.63 -8.98 8.32
CA ALA A 67 -35.46 -9.50 6.96
C ALA A 67 -34.43 -10.64 6.96
N LEU A 68 -33.21 -10.38 7.46
CA LEU A 68 -32.12 -11.35 7.50
C LEU A 68 -32.48 -12.64 8.26
N ARG A 69 -33.14 -12.52 9.42
CA ARG A 69 -33.63 -13.68 10.18
C ARG A 69 -34.70 -14.48 9.43
N SER A 70 -35.52 -13.82 8.61
CA SER A 70 -36.55 -14.47 7.80
C SER A 70 -35.93 -15.28 6.66
N ALA A 71 -35.01 -14.71 5.87
CA ALA A 71 -34.42 -15.43 4.73
C ALA A 71 -33.54 -16.61 5.15
N GLN A 72 -32.87 -16.52 6.30
CA GLN A 72 -32.13 -17.65 6.84
C GLN A 72 -33.04 -18.86 7.12
N LYS A 73 -34.30 -18.63 7.53
CA LYS A 73 -35.29 -19.70 7.71
C LYS A 73 -35.82 -20.25 6.37
N ALA A 74 -35.81 -19.42 5.33
CA ALA A 74 -36.34 -19.77 4.01
C ALA A 74 -35.27 -20.28 3.02
N ASN A 75 -33.99 -20.35 3.43
CA ASN A 75 -32.85 -20.67 2.57
C ASN A 75 -32.78 -19.78 1.31
N ARG A 76 -33.14 -18.50 1.46
CA ARG A 76 -33.11 -17.49 0.40
C ARG A 76 -31.93 -16.55 0.60
N LEU A 77 -31.40 -16.05 -0.52
CA LEU A 77 -30.31 -15.08 -0.51
C LEU A 77 -30.88 -13.67 -0.66
N PHE A 78 -30.30 -12.68 0.03
CA PHE A 78 -30.69 -11.29 -0.16
C PHE A 78 -29.69 -10.55 -1.03
N VAL A 79 -30.24 -9.84 -2.00
CA VAL A 79 -29.52 -8.93 -2.87
C VAL A 79 -30.00 -7.52 -2.59
N PHE A 80 -29.14 -6.71 -1.98
CA PHE A 80 -29.41 -5.31 -1.76
C PHE A 80 -29.01 -4.53 -3.01
N LEU A 81 -29.93 -3.81 -3.62
CA LEU A 81 -29.70 -3.03 -4.83
C LEU A 81 -29.81 -1.54 -4.52
N HIS A 82 -28.80 -0.74 -4.87
CA HIS A 82 -28.91 0.71 -4.90
C HIS A 82 -28.84 1.23 -6.35
N THR A 83 -29.73 2.16 -6.71
CA THR A 83 -29.82 2.67 -8.08
C THR A 83 -29.27 4.09 -8.20
N HIS A 84 -28.44 4.31 -9.22
CA HIS A 84 -27.93 5.63 -9.63
C HIS A 84 -28.40 5.95 -11.05
N PRO A 85 -29.66 6.39 -11.24
CA PRO A 85 -30.23 6.58 -12.57
C PRO A 85 -29.54 7.68 -13.39
N ASN A 86 -28.82 8.59 -12.74
CA ASN A 86 -28.17 9.76 -13.36
C ASN A 86 -26.65 9.59 -13.56
N GLN A 87 -26.07 8.47 -13.13
CA GLN A 87 -24.62 8.25 -13.18
C GLN A 87 -24.19 7.55 -14.47
N GLY A 88 -23.26 8.17 -15.20
CA GLY A 88 -22.48 7.50 -16.26
C GLY A 88 -21.23 6.84 -15.67
N ASN A 89 -20.79 5.70 -16.23
CA ASN A 89 -19.67 4.89 -15.73
C ASN A 89 -19.84 4.49 -14.26
N LEU A 90 -20.62 3.43 -14.07
CA LEU A 90 -21.09 2.99 -12.76
C LEU A 90 -19.96 2.47 -11.87
N HIS A 91 -19.94 2.93 -10.63
CA HIS A 91 -19.04 2.47 -9.56
C HIS A 91 -19.82 2.44 -8.24
N PHE A 92 -19.29 1.74 -7.24
CA PHE A 92 -19.83 1.81 -5.88
C PHE A 92 -19.46 3.17 -5.29
N SER A 93 -20.47 3.98 -5.02
CA SER A 93 -20.34 5.28 -4.35
C SER A 93 -20.04 5.10 -2.85
N GLN A 94 -19.61 6.18 -2.21
CA GLN A 94 -19.42 6.22 -0.76
C GLN A 94 -20.71 5.89 0.00
N LEU A 95 -21.84 6.35 -0.55
CA LEU A 95 -23.19 6.04 -0.07
C LEU A 95 -23.45 4.52 -0.11
N ASP A 96 -23.13 3.86 -1.22
CA ASP A 96 -23.23 2.40 -1.35
C ASP A 96 -22.35 1.69 -0.33
N ARG A 97 -21.12 2.17 -0.14
CA ARG A 97 -20.17 1.53 0.77
C ARG A 97 -20.61 1.61 2.23
N CYS A 98 -21.07 2.79 2.65
CA CYS A 98 -21.61 2.99 3.99
C CYS A 98 -22.77 2.01 4.25
N PHE A 99 -23.65 1.88 3.25
CA PHE A 99 -24.76 0.96 3.27
C PHE A 99 -24.32 -0.51 3.37
N GLU A 100 -23.35 -0.96 2.55
CA GLU A 100 -22.78 -2.30 2.61
C GLU A 100 -22.30 -2.66 4.03
N LEU A 101 -21.49 -1.79 4.61
CA LEU A 101 -20.86 -2.02 5.91
C LEU A 101 -21.89 -2.06 7.04
N ASN A 102 -22.90 -1.20 7.00
CA ASN A 102 -23.99 -1.19 7.97
C ASN A 102 -24.80 -2.49 7.92
N VAL A 103 -25.16 -2.95 6.72
CA VAL A 103 -25.90 -4.21 6.56
C VAL A 103 -25.06 -5.42 6.97
N ILE A 104 -23.76 -5.46 6.64
CA ILE A 104 -22.84 -6.52 7.08
C ILE A 104 -22.76 -6.58 8.62
N LYS A 105 -22.67 -5.42 9.28
CA LYS A 105 -22.67 -5.35 10.75
C LYS A 105 -23.95 -5.92 11.35
N LEU A 106 -25.11 -5.54 10.80
CA LEU A 106 -26.42 -6.04 11.25
C LEU A 106 -26.57 -7.55 10.98
N ALA A 107 -26.08 -8.05 9.85
CA ALA A 107 -26.10 -9.48 9.53
C ALA A 107 -25.30 -10.33 10.52
N ARG A 108 -24.13 -9.83 10.96
CA ARG A 108 -23.37 -10.48 12.03
C ARG A 108 -24.16 -10.52 13.34
N GLN A 109 -24.84 -9.44 13.71
CA GLN A 109 -25.70 -9.41 14.90
C GLN A 109 -26.90 -10.36 14.79
N ALA A 110 -27.42 -10.57 13.58
CA ALA A 110 -28.51 -11.50 13.32
C ALA A 110 -28.08 -12.98 13.32
N GLY A 111 -26.78 -13.27 13.23
CA GLY A 111 -26.29 -14.64 13.01
C GLY A 111 -26.54 -15.15 11.59
N TYR A 112 -26.64 -14.24 10.61
CA TYR A 112 -26.84 -14.59 9.20
C TYR A 112 -25.57 -15.17 8.59
N LEU A 113 -25.66 -16.38 8.03
CA LEU A 113 -24.50 -17.17 7.56
C LEU A 113 -24.37 -17.23 6.03
N GLU A 114 -25.40 -16.80 5.30
CA GLU A 114 -25.39 -16.79 3.85
C GLU A 114 -24.70 -15.54 3.28
N PRO A 115 -24.27 -15.56 2.00
CA PRO A 115 -23.70 -14.39 1.35
C PRO A 115 -24.71 -13.24 1.25
N LEU A 116 -24.30 -12.06 1.70
CA LEU A 116 -24.96 -10.80 1.38
C LEU A 116 -24.48 -10.35 0.00
N ILE A 117 -25.40 -10.00 -0.88
CA ILE A 117 -25.04 -9.44 -2.18
C ILE A 117 -25.45 -7.99 -2.22
N PHE A 118 -24.58 -7.15 -2.75
CA PHE A 118 -24.84 -5.75 -3.00
C PHE A 118 -24.68 -5.49 -4.48
N LEU A 119 -25.70 -4.90 -5.07
CA LEU A 119 -25.74 -4.46 -6.45
C LEU A 119 -25.84 -2.96 -6.49
N VAL A 120 -25.14 -2.37 -7.45
CA VAL A 120 -25.31 -0.97 -7.83
C VAL A 120 -25.69 -0.96 -9.29
N ALA A 121 -26.77 -0.27 -9.65
CA ALA A 121 -27.28 -0.22 -11.01
C ALA A 121 -27.51 1.20 -11.51
N SER A 122 -27.12 1.46 -12.76
CA SER A 122 -27.52 2.64 -13.53
C SER A 122 -28.46 2.25 -14.66
N SER A 123 -28.87 3.23 -15.46
CA SER A 123 -29.66 2.99 -16.67
C SER A 123 -28.94 2.15 -17.73
N GLN A 124 -27.61 2.02 -17.66
CA GLN A 124 -26.80 1.31 -18.65
C GLN A 124 -26.03 0.13 -18.05
N ASP A 125 -25.64 0.20 -16.78
CA ASP A 125 -24.75 -0.77 -16.15
C ASP A 125 -25.29 -1.33 -14.84
N THR A 126 -24.70 -2.42 -14.39
CA THR A 126 -24.85 -2.91 -13.02
C THR A 126 -23.60 -3.67 -12.62
N ILE A 127 -23.09 -3.32 -11.46
CA ILE A 127 -21.93 -3.91 -10.82
C ILE A 127 -22.37 -4.48 -9.47
N GLY A 128 -21.54 -5.31 -8.85
CA GLY A 128 -21.91 -5.93 -7.58
C GLY A 128 -20.73 -6.43 -6.77
N ARG A 129 -21.00 -6.69 -5.49
CA ARG A 129 -20.11 -7.33 -4.53
C ARG A 129 -20.90 -8.36 -3.72
N ALA A 130 -20.25 -9.42 -3.26
CA ALA A 130 -20.86 -10.43 -2.40
C ALA A 130 -20.01 -10.61 -1.15
N TYR A 131 -20.61 -10.83 0.02
CA TYR A 131 -19.90 -10.99 1.28
C TYR A 131 -20.47 -12.15 2.10
N ARG A 132 -19.65 -13.11 2.50
CA ARG A 132 -20.01 -14.13 3.49
C ARG A 132 -19.20 -13.91 4.77
N ASN A 133 -19.88 -13.81 5.92
CA ASN A 133 -19.24 -13.50 7.21
C ASN A 133 -18.40 -12.19 7.19
N GLY A 134 -18.74 -11.26 6.29
CA GLY A 134 -18.00 -10.01 6.07
C GLY A 134 -16.67 -10.18 5.33
N ARG A 135 -16.46 -11.31 4.62
CA ARG A 135 -15.38 -11.51 3.65
C ARG A 135 -15.97 -11.47 2.25
N GLU A 136 -15.34 -10.75 1.33
CA GLU A 136 -15.83 -10.65 -0.04
C GLU A 136 -15.70 -12.01 -0.76
N GLU A 137 -16.77 -12.44 -1.41
CA GLU A 137 -16.81 -13.58 -2.31
C GLU A 137 -16.82 -13.11 -3.76
N ALA A 138 -16.31 -13.95 -4.67
CA ALA A 138 -16.43 -13.69 -6.10
C ALA A 138 -17.91 -13.60 -6.50
N LEU A 139 -18.33 -12.42 -6.94
CA LEU A 139 -19.62 -12.17 -7.56
C LEU A 139 -19.43 -11.98 -9.05
N ARG A 140 -20.32 -12.57 -9.85
CA ARG A 140 -20.36 -12.33 -11.29
C ARG A 140 -21.79 -12.03 -11.71
N ILE A 141 -21.97 -10.89 -12.38
CA ILE A 141 -23.25 -10.47 -12.94
C ILE A 141 -23.17 -10.70 -14.45
N THR A 142 -24.14 -11.38 -15.04
CA THR A 142 -24.09 -11.74 -16.46
C THR A 142 -25.48 -11.67 -17.10
N ASP A 143 -25.51 -11.27 -18.37
CA ASP A 143 -26.68 -11.35 -19.26
C ASP A 143 -26.83 -12.74 -19.91
N ASP A 144 -25.83 -13.61 -19.74
CA ASP A 144 -25.73 -14.90 -20.43
C ASP A 144 -25.01 -15.95 -19.54
N GLU A 145 -25.63 -17.11 -19.32
CA GLU A 145 -25.05 -18.27 -18.62
C GLU A 145 -23.67 -18.68 -19.20
N TRP A 146 -23.39 -18.35 -20.46
CA TRP A 146 -22.20 -18.76 -21.19
C TRP A 146 -21.04 -17.76 -21.15
N SER A 147 -21.24 -16.54 -20.65
CA SER A 147 -20.18 -15.51 -20.64
C SER A 147 -19.08 -15.77 -19.59
N ILE A 148 -19.28 -16.75 -18.70
CA ILE A 148 -18.47 -17.07 -17.52
C ILE A 148 -16.99 -17.41 -17.88
N PRO A 149 -15.98 -16.63 -17.43
CA PRO A 149 -14.67 -17.21 -17.13
C PRO A 149 -14.77 -18.36 -16.15
N LYS A 150 -15.02 -19.55 -16.70
CA LYS A 150 -15.00 -20.79 -15.96
C LYS A 150 -13.53 -21.21 -15.82
N GLY A 151 -13.08 -21.35 -14.58
CA GLY A 151 -11.94 -22.19 -14.24
C GLY A 151 -10.58 -21.51 -14.02
N TRP A 152 -9.64 -22.32 -13.53
CA TRP A 152 -8.24 -22.00 -13.25
C TRP A 152 -7.51 -21.43 -14.45
N LEU A 153 -7.77 -21.92 -15.67
CA LEU A 153 -7.01 -21.54 -16.86
C LEU A 153 -7.07 -20.03 -17.13
N ALA A 154 -8.24 -19.42 -16.94
CA ALA A 154 -8.43 -17.99 -17.16
C ALA A 154 -7.79 -17.12 -16.07
N ARG A 155 -7.60 -17.65 -14.85
CA ARG A 155 -7.16 -16.87 -13.69
C ARG A 155 -5.68 -16.97 -13.37
N ILE A 156 -5.05 -18.10 -13.71
CA ILE A 156 -3.64 -18.34 -13.38
C ILE A 156 -2.74 -17.40 -14.19
N GLN A 157 -1.73 -16.87 -13.52
CA GLN A 157 -0.67 -16.13 -14.19
C GLN A 157 0.44 -17.11 -14.56
N VAL A 158 0.80 -17.17 -15.84
CA VAL A 158 1.97 -17.91 -16.30
C VAL A 158 3.16 -16.96 -16.32
N LEU A 159 4.23 -17.34 -15.63
CA LEU A 159 5.47 -16.59 -15.49
C LEU A 159 6.59 -17.34 -16.19
N THR A 160 7.39 -16.64 -16.99
CA THR A 160 8.53 -17.21 -17.71
C THR A 160 9.69 -16.20 -17.78
N ASP A 161 10.91 -16.72 -17.85
CA ASP A 161 12.13 -15.93 -18.10
C ASP A 161 13.01 -16.69 -19.09
N GLU A 162 13.61 -15.99 -20.05
CA GLU A 162 14.54 -16.59 -21.01
C GLU A 162 15.79 -17.15 -20.33
N ALA A 163 16.20 -16.58 -19.20
CA ALA A 163 17.32 -17.06 -18.39
C ALA A 163 17.01 -18.36 -17.62
N MET A 164 15.75 -18.84 -17.63
CA MET A 164 15.29 -19.96 -16.81
C MET A 164 14.84 -21.17 -17.64
N PRO A 165 15.22 -22.41 -17.25
CA PRO A 165 14.81 -23.63 -17.95
C PRO A 165 13.38 -24.09 -17.59
N TYR A 166 12.65 -23.32 -16.78
CA TYR A 166 11.33 -23.66 -16.26
C TYR A 166 10.39 -22.44 -16.31
N GLY A 167 9.09 -22.69 -16.21
CA GLY A 167 8.07 -21.67 -15.97
C GLY A 167 7.42 -21.85 -14.61
N VAL A 168 6.59 -20.89 -14.23
CA VAL A 168 5.84 -20.90 -12.98
C VAL A 168 4.38 -20.53 -13.24
N LEU A 169 3.45 -21.27 -12.65
CA LEU A 169 2.06 -20.87 -12.52
C LEU A 169 1.87 -20.22 -11.15
N TYR A 170 1.29 -19.03 -11.14
CA TYR A 170 0.88 -18.34 -9.93
C TYR A 170 -0.65 -18.24 -9.92
N ASP A 171 -1.27 -18.62 -8.80
CA ASP A 171 -2.70 -18.45 -8.58
C ASP A 171 -2.96 -17.24 -7.66
N PRO A 172 -3.45 -16.11 -8.19
CA PRO A 172 -3.78 -14.93 -7.40
C PRO A 172 -4.83 -15.19 -6.33
N LYS A 173 -5.59 -16.29 -6.42
CA LYS A 173 -6.65 -16.59 -5.45
C LYS A 173 -6.12 -17.25 -4.19
N SER A 174 -5.11 -18.11 -4.30
CA SER A 174 -4.54 -18.88 -3.18
C SER A 174 -3.13 -18.44 -2.80
N ASN A 175 -2.54 -17.49 -3.55
CA ASN A 175 -1.10 -17.20 -3.59
C ASN A 175 -0.25 -18.45 -3.92
N GLY A 176 -0.86 -19.51 -4.44
CA GLY A 176 -0.19 -20.75 -4.79
C GLY A 176 0.80 -20.54 -5.93
N VAL A 177 1.93 -21.25 -5.85
CA VAL A 177 3.01 -21.21 -6.84
C VAL A 177 3.34 -22.64 -7.24
N VAL A 178 3.27 -22.94 -8.54
CA VAL A 178 3.59 -24.25 -9.10
C VAL A 178 4.67 -24.10 -10.17
N ARG A 179 5.78 -24.81 -10.02
CA ARG A 179 6.87 -24.84 -11.00
C ARG A 179 6.66 -25.97 -12.00
N LEU A 180 6.93 -25.72 -13.28
CA LEU A 180 6.79 -26.69 -14.36
C LEU A 180 7.83 -26.47 -15.46
N ALA A 181 8.02 -27.47 -16.32
CA ALA A 181 8.89 -27.36 -17.49
C ALA A 181 8.47 -26.18 -18.38
N ILE A 182 9.45 -25.49 -18.99
CA ILE A 182 9.17 -24.30 -19.83
C ILE A 182 8.25 -24.63 -21.02
N SER A 183 8.35 -25.83 -21.58
CA SER A 183 7.44 -26.30 -22.64
C SER A 183 5.99 -26.40 -22.17
N ALA A 184 5.77 -26.86 -20.94
CA ALA A 184 4.44 -26.97 -20.35
C ALA A 184 3.86 -25.59 -20.00
N ALA A 185 4.69 -24.64 -19.53
CA ALA A 185 4.27 -23.25 -19.33
C ALA A 185 3.84 -22.59 -20.66
N ARG A 186 4.64 -22.75 -21.72
CA ARG A 186 4.30 -22.25 -23.08
C ARG A 186 3.03 -22.89 -23.62
N PHE A 187 2.83 -24.19 -23.38
CA PHE A 187 1.59 -24.88 -23.73
C PHE A 187 0.37 -24.24 -23.04
N ILE A 188 0.45 -23.96 -21.74
CA ILE A 188 -0.65 -23.31 -21.01
C ILE A 188 -0.91 -21.90 -21.55
N MET A 189 0.12 -21.12 -21.86
CA MET A 189 -0.03 -19.78 -22.46
C MET A 189 -0.76 -19.84 -23.81
N ASP A 190 -0.44 -20.83 -24.65
CA ASP A 190 -1.14 -21.03 -25.91
C ASP A 190 -2.61 -21.41 -25.69
N LYS A 191 -2.89 -22.27 -24.70
CA LYS A 191 -4.27 -22.64 -24.32
C LYS A 191 -5.05 -21.44 -23.78
N GLN A 192 -4.44 -20.55 -23.01
CA GLN A 192 -5.05 -19.28 -22.59
C GLN A 192 -5.36 -18.37 -23.80
N ARG A 193 -4.49 -18.36 -24.83
CA ARG A 193 -4.74 -17.62 -26.08
C ARG A 193 -5.93 -18.21 -26.85
N GLN A 194 -6.00 -19.53 -26.98
CA GLN A 194 -7.12 -20.22 -27.61
C GLN A 194 -8.44 -19.99 -26.86
N GLN A 195 -8.41 -20.02 -25.53
CA GLN A 195 -9.57 -19.70 -24.69
C GLN A 195 -10.07 -18.27 -24.94
N ARG A 196 -9.17 -17.28 -24.96
CA ARG A 196 -9.51 -15.88 -25.28
C ARG A 196 -10.08 -15.73 -26.69
N ALA A 197 -9.57 -16.51 -27.65
CA ALA A 197 -10.06 -16.54 -29.02
C ALA A 197 -11.33 -17.38 -29.21
N ARG A 198 -11.88 -17.99 -28.15
CA ARG A 198 -13.02 -18.91 -28.19
C ARG A 198 -12.82 -20.11 -29.13
N SER A 199 -11.57 -20.55 -29.29
CA SER A 199 -11.17 -21.65 -30.17
C SER A 199 -10.68 -22.90 -29.43
N LEU A 200 -10.67 -22.89 -28.10
CA LEU A 200 -10.29 -24.03 -27.27
C LEU A 200 -11.46 -25.03 -27.18
N PRO A 201 -11.28 -26.30 -27.59
CA PRO A 201 -12.32 -27.33 -27.45
C PRO A 201 -12.72 -27.56 -25.99
N ALA A 202 -14.01 -27.81 -25.73
CA ALA A 202 -14.54 -27.98 -24.37
C ALA A 202 -13.87 -29.13 -23.60
N GLU A 203 -13.65 -30.28 -24.25
CA GLU A 203 -12.99 -31.44 -23.64
C GLU A 203 -11.54 -31.13 -23.24
N GLU A 204 -10.80 -30.42 -24.10
CA GLU A 204 -9.43 -29.98 -23.78
C GLU A 204 -9.39 -28.97 -22.63
N TRP A 205 -10.37 -28.06 -22.60
CA TRP A 205 -10.52 -27.09 -21.52
C TRP A 205 -10.80 -27.80 -20.20
N GLU A 206 -11.78 -28.72 -20.14
CA GLU A 206 -12.12 -29.48 -18.94
C GLU A 206 -10.95 -30.33 -18.42
N ALA A 207 -10.23 -30.99 -19.32
CA ALA A 207 -9.05 -31.78 -18.95
C ALA A 207 -7.93 -30.90 -18.36
N LEU A 208 -7.70 -29.71 -18.93
CA LEU A 208 -6.70 -28.77 -18.41
C LEU A 208 -7.13 -28.17 -17.07
N GLU A 209 -8.40 -27.86 -16.90
CA GLU A 209 -8.98 -27.40 -15.64
C GLU A 209 -8.79 -28.42 -14.52
N SER A 210 -9.03 -29.71 -14.80
CA SER A 210 -8.80 -30.79 -13.83
C SER A 210 -7.34 -30.84 -13.40
N LYS A 211 -6.41 -30.82 -14.36
CA LYS A 211 -4.97 -30.84 -14.08
C LYS A 211 -4.50 -29.62 -13.28
N LEU A 212 -5.03 -28.44 -13.58
CA LEU A 212 -4.70 -27.23 -12.85
C LEU A 212 -5.26 -27.27 -11.42
N ARG A 213 -6.50 -27.72 -11.25
CA ARG A 213 -7.11 -27.95 -9.94
C ARG A 213 -6.29 -28.92 -9.11
N GLU A 214 -5.83 -30.03 -9.71
CA GLU A 214 -4.92 -30.96 -9.06
C GLU A 214 -3.61 -30.27 -8.69
N ALA A 215 -2.93 -29.59 -9.61
CA ALA A 215 -1.62 -29.00 -9.38
C ALA A 215 -1.53 -28.04 -8.19
N PHE A 216 -2.59 -27.27 -7.93
CA PHE A 216 -2.61 -26.32 -6.82
C PHE A 216 -3.11 -26.93 -5.49
N HIS A 217 -3.64 -28.15 -5.50
CA HIS A 217 -4.04 -28.98 -4.34
C HIS A 217 -4.78 -28.26 -3.19
N ASN A 218 -5.40 -27.11 -3.45
CA ASN A 218 -5.90 -26.25 -2.40
C ASN A 218 -7.08 -25.40 -2.90
N ASP A 219 -8.26 -25.67 -2.38
CA ASP A 219 -9.44 -24.80 -2.54
C ASP A 219 -9.37 -23.58 -1.58
N GLN A 220 -8.28 -23.40 -0.82
CA GLN A 220 -8.10 -22.21 0.01
C GLN A 220 -8.06 -20.95 -0.85
N HIS A 221 -8.69 -19.91 -0.31
CA HIS A 221 -8.67 -18.58 -0.87
C HIS A 221 -7.95 -17.68 0.12
N THR A 222 -6.93 -16.98 -0.37
CA THR A 222 -6.34 -15.85 0.32
C THR A 222 -7.38 -14.74 0.29
N PHE A 223 -8.17 -14.64 1.35
CA PHE A 223 -9.10 -13.54 1.51
C PHE A 223 -8.32 -12.29 1.88
N LEU A 224 -8.63 -11.20 1.18
CA LEU A 224 -8.18 -9.88 1.63
C LEU A 224 -8.97 -9.50 2.87
N GLN A 225 -8.27 -9.08 3.92
CA GLN A 225 -8.89 -8.56 5.12
C GLN A 225 -8.74 -7.05 5.22
N ARG A 226 -9.73 -6.41 5.84
CA ARG A 226 -9.60 -5.03 6.30
C ARG A 226 -8.50 -4.99 7.35
N THR A 227 -7.56 -4.08 7.15
CA THR A 227 -6.50 -3.83 8.13
C THR A 227 -7.03 -2.95 9.25
N PRO A 228 -6.84 -3.35 10.52
CA PRO A 228 -7.16 -2.50 11.64
C PRO A 228 -6.34 -1.21 11.59
N THR A 229 -6.99 -0.08 11.84
CA THR A 229 -6.30 1.20 11.93
C THR A 229 -5.72 1.41 13.34
N TYR A 230 -4.92 2.45 13.51
CA TYR A 230 -4.47 2.91 14.83
C TYR A 230 -5.64 3.36 15.72
N LEU A 231 -6.78 3.75 15.12
CA LEU A 231 -8.01 4.06 15.87
C LEU A 231 -8.69 2.79 16.39
N ASP A 232 -8.64 1.70 15.61
CA ASP A 232 -9.21 0.41 16.01
C ASP A 232 -8.38 -0.26 17.11
N THR A 233 -7.05 -0.10 17.05
CA THR A 233 -6.10 -0.87 17.86
C THR A 233 -5.48 -0.07 19.00
N GLY A 234 -5.43 1.26 18.91
CA GLY A 234 -4.61 2.09 19.79
C GLY A 234 -3.09 1.94 19.54
N GLU A 235 -2.71 1.32 18.42
CA GLU A 235 -1.31 1.04 18.07
C GLU A 235 -0.91 1.75 16.78
N LEU A 236 0.20 2.49 16.82
CA LEU A 236 0.89 3.03 15.65
C LEU A 236 2.14 2.20 15.36
N TYR A 237 2.27 1.74 14.13
CA TYR A 237 3.51 1.11 13.66
C TYR A 237 4.60 2.17 13.48
N GLN A 238 4.27 3.32 12.88
CA GLN A 238 5.24 4.40 12.66
C GLN A 238 4.64 5.78 12.90
N LEU A 239 5.39 6.64 13.59
CA LEU A 239 5.09 8.05 13.72
C LEU A 239 6.27 8.87 13.18
N GLU A 240 6.05 9.64 12.14
CA GLU A 240 7.03 10.59 11.62
C GLU A 240 6.73 11.98 12.17
N ILE A 241 7.75 12.67 12.71
CA ILE A 241 7.59 14.01 13.27
C ILE A 241 8.55 14.95 12.55
N LEU A 242 8.00 15.94 11.84
CA LEU A 242 8.80 17.02 11.26
C LEU A 242 9.11 18.00 12.38
N LEU A 243 10.35 17.98 12.88
CA LEU A 243 10.78 18.89 13.95
C LEU A 243 10.80 20.35 13.49
N GLN A 244 11.04 20.54 12.19
CA GLN A 244 10.96 21.83 11.52
C GLN A 244 10.75 21.63 10.01
N ASN A 245 10.33 22.70 9.35
CA ASN A 245 10.28 22.78 7.88
C ASN A 245 11.32 23.78 7.34
N SER A 246 12.44 23.99 8.03
CA SER A 246 13.56 24.80 7.49
C SER A 246 14.83 23.97 7.42
N CYS A 247 15.56 24.07 6.31
CA CYS A 247 16.84 23.37 6.10
C CYS A 247 18.00 24.35 5.97
N ASN A 248 19.19 23.92 6.40
CA ASN A 248 20.47 24.59 6.21
C ASN A 248 21.09 24.38 4.82
N LEU A 249 20.49 23.56 3.95
CA LEU A 249 20.87 23.35 2.55
C LEU A 249 19.82 23.86 1.55
N ARG A 250 20.22 24.01 0.29
CA ARG A 250 19.35 24.32 -0.86
C ARG A 250 19.59 23.29 -1.97
N CYS A 251 19.28 22.02 -1.67
CA CYS A 251 19.43 20.95 -2.65
C CYS A 251 18.61 21.25 -3.90
N ARG A 252 19.20 21.10 -5.08
CA ARG A 252 18.61 21.60 -6.33
C ARG A 252 17.33 20.86 -6.75
N TYR A 253 17.20 19.60 -6.36
CA TYR A 253 16.03 18.77 -6.63
C TYR A 253 15.01 18.75 -5.47
N CYS A 254 15.22 19.52 -4.40
CA CYS A 254 14.45 19.35 -3.17
C CYS A 254 12.95 19.58 -3.39
N PHE A 255 12.16 18.52 -3.34
CA PHE A 255 10.69 18.59 -3.44
C PHE A 255 10.04 19.43 -2.32
N ALA A 256 10.75 19.62 -1.20
CA ALA A 256 10.32 20.42 -0.07
C ALA A 256 10.79 21.89 -0.14
N GLU A 257 11.35 22.37 -1.26
CA GLU A 257 11.77 23.78 -1.45
C GLU A 257 12.77 24.29 -0.39
N GLY A 258 13.77 23.48 -0.03
CA GLY A 258 14.66 23.80 1.10
C GLY A 258 14.03 23.53 2.47
N GLY A 259 13.02 22.67 2.49
CA GLY A 259 12.35 22.13 3.67
C GLY A 259 11.01 22.77 4.00
N THR A 260 10.67 23.93 3.41
CA THR A 260 9.49 24.73 3.78
C THR A 260 8.17 24.19 3.26
N TYR A 261 8.20 23.34 2.22
CA TYR A 261 7.00 22.83 1.55
C TYR A 261 6.07 23.97 1.05
N GLY A 262 6.65 25.11 0.64
CA GLY A 262 5.89 26.31 0.28
C GLY A 262 5.22 27.03 1.46
N GLN A 263 5.55 26.66 2.70
CA GLN A 263 4.95 27.21 3.92
C GLN A 263 5.91 28.12 4.69
N GLN A 264 5.40 28.83 5.71
CA GLN A 264 6.24 29.59 6.63
C GLN A 264 7.15 28.68 7.45
N ALA A 265 8.38 29.15 7.75
CA ALA A 265 9.31 28.41 8.58
C ALA A 265 8.81 28.29 10.03
N VAL A 266 8.67 27.07 10.51
CA VAL A 266 8.18 26.70 11.85
C VAL A 266 9.14 25.66 12.43
N ARG A 267 9.34 25.75 13.76
CA ARG A 267 10.16 24.82 14.54
C ARG A 267 9.41 24.41 15.80
N LEU A 268 9.45 23.12 16.12
CA LEU A 268 8.95 22.62 17.39
C LEU A 268 9.88 23.01 18.54
N THR A 269 9.29 23.57 19.58
CA THR A 269 9.94 23.67 20.89
C THR A 269 9.99 22.31 21.58
N PRO A 270 10.91 22.10 22.54
CA PRO A 270 10.94 20.88 23.35
C PRO A 270 9.60 20.54 24.01
N GLU A 271 8.88 21.55 24.47
CA GLU A 271 7.58 21.35 25.11
C GLU A 271 6.48 20.96 24.12
N GLN A 272 6.49 21.52 22.91
CA GLN A 272 5.59 21.05 21.85
C GLN A 272 5.87 19.60 21.47
N GLY A 273 7.15 19.20 21.39
CA GLY A 273 7.55 17.80 21.19
C GLY A 273 6.97 16.87 22.27
N ARG A 274 7.11 17.21 23.56
CA ARG A 274 6.46 16.46 24.66
C ARG A 274 4.95 16.46 24.55
N ARG A 275 4.37 17.60 24.18
CA ARG A 275 2.91 17.76 24.06
C ARG A 275 2.33 16.84 23.01
N ILE A 276 3.00 16.65 21.86
CA ILE A 276 2.58 15.69 20.81
C ILE A 276 2.41 14.29 21.42
N ILE A 277 3.46 13.78 22.07
CA ILE A 277 3.44 12.42 22.64
C ILE A 277 2.38 12.27 23.73
N ARG A 278 2.25 13.27 24.63
CA ARG A 278 1.20 13.26 25.67
C ARG A 278 -0.20 13.24 25.09
N ILE A 279 -0.47 14.07 24.08
CA ILE A 279 -1.78 14.13 23.44
C ILE A 279 -2.10 12.77 22.81
N LEU A 280 -1.18 12.18 22.03
CA LEU A 280 -1.42 10.86 21.42
C LEU A 280 -1.75 9.79 22.47
N ALA A 281 -1.00 9.76 23.59
CA ALA A 281 -1.27 8.83 24.69
C ALA A 281 -2.63 9.09 25.37
N GLN A 282 -2.99 10.35 25.60
CA GLN A 282 -4.30 10.74 26.15
C GLN A 282 -5.46 10.37 25.22
N GLN A 283 -5.21 10.34 23.92
CA GLN A 283 -6.17 10.00 22.88
C GLN A 283 -6.27 8.48 22.62
N GLY A 284 -5.63 7.66 23.46
CA GLY A 284 -5.75 6.20 23.45
C GLY A 284 -4.65 5.46 22.69
N ILE A 285 -3.65 6.16 22.14
CA ILE A 285 -2.48 5.51 21.55
C ILE A 285 -1.58 5.00 22.66
N HIS A 286 -1.58 3.69 22.86
CA HIS A 286 -0.82 3.04 23.93
C HIS A 286 0.41 2.28 23.40
N LYS A 287 0.62 2.24 22.09
CA LYS A 287 1.84 1.71 21.47
C LYS A 287 2.25 2.55 20.26
N ILE A 288 3.53 2.89 20.19
CA ILE A 288 4.18 3.42 19.00
C ILE A 288 5.44 2.59 18.78
N SER A 289 5.52 1.86 17.66
CA SER A 289 6.67 0.96 17.44
C SER A 289 7.92 1.75 17.02
N LYS A 290 7.74 2.75 16.15
CA LYS A 290 8.83 3.56 15.59
C LYS A 290 8.50 5.04 15.59
N ILE A 291 9.46 5.89 15.98
CA ILE A 291 9.41 7.33 15.80
C ILE A 291 10.55 7.78 14.90
N ALA A 292 10.22 8.41 13.78
CA ALA A 292 11.19 8.99 12.85
C ALA A 292 11.22 10.52 12.97
N PHE A 293 12.37 11.06 13.31
CA PHE A 293 12.65 12.50 13.28
C PHE A 293 12.98 12.92 11.86
N PHE A 294 12.15 13.80 11.32
CA PHE A 294 12.21 14.27 9.93
C PHE A 294 12.06 15.80 9.85
N GLY A 295 11.83 16.29 8.64
CA GLY A 295 11.69 17.72 8.34
C GLY A 295 13.00 18.34 7.85
N GLY A 296 12.98 19.64 7.56
CA GLY A 296 14.04 20.33 6.81
C GLY A 296 15.46 19.88 7.19
N GLU A 297 15.87 20.04 8.45
CA GLU A 297 17.04 19.33 8.99
C GLU A 297 16.87 19.04 10.50
N PRO A 298 16.51 17.82 10.93
CA PRO A 298 16.22 17.54 12.33
C PRO A 298 17.44 17.65 13.26
N SER A 299 18.67 17.45 12.76
CA SER A 299 19.88 17.42 13.61
C SER A 299 20.18 18.74 14.32
N THR A 300 19.59 19.85 13.86
CA THR A 300 19.75 21.17 14.51
C THR A 300 18.86 21.37 15.74
N LEU A 301 17.96 20.42 16.05
CA LEU A 301 17.02 20.51 17.19
C LEU A 301 17.18 19.35 18.18
N PRO A 302 18.39 19.11 18.73
CA PRO A 302 18.63 17.97 19.61
C PRO A 302 17.86 18.04 20.93
N ASP A 303 17.58 19.24 21.46
CA ASP A 303 16.80 19.40 22.69
C ASP A 303 15.33 18.98 22.49
N THR A 304 14.78 19.20 21.29
CA THR A 304 13.43 18.75 20.95
C THR A 304 13.38 17.23 20.76
N MET A 305 14.40 16.64 20.13
CA MET A 305 14.53 15.17 20.03
C MET A 305 14.62 14.52 21.41
N GLU A 306 15.50 15.03 22.28
CA GLU A 306 15.65 14.55 23.65
C GLU A 306 14.34 14.65 24.42
N ALA A 307 13.63 15.77 24.31
CA ALA A 307 12.35 15.98 24.97
C ALA A 307 11.28 14.96 24.55
N ILE A 308 11.23 14.59 23.27
CA ILE A 308 10.32 13.56 22.76
C ILE A 308 10.71 12.18 23.32
N CYS A 309 12.01 11.85 23.27
CA CYS A 309 12.51 10.56 23.77
C CYS A 309 12.27 10.40 25.29
N ASP A 310 12.56 11.43 26.09
CA ASP A 310 12.31 11.45 27.53
C ASP A 310 10.82 11.25 27.83
N GLU A 311 9.92 11.89 27.08
CA GLU A 311 8.48 11.75 27.30
C GLU A 311 7.96 10.36 26.94
N CYS A 312 8.45 9.77 25.86
CA CYS A 312 8.18 8.38 25.53
C CYS A 312 8.64 7.43 26.64
N ALA A 313 9.87 7.59 27.14
CA ALA A 313 10.41 6.77 28.22
C ALA A 313 9.60 6.96 29.52
N ARG A 314 9.18 8.19 29.83
CA ARG A 314 8.35 8.52 30.99
C ARG A 314 6.98 7.83 30.92
N LEU A 315 6.31 7.90 29.76
CA LEU A 315 5.00 7.27 29.54
C LEU A 315 5.06 5.75 29.57
N ALA A 316 6.14 5.16 29.06
CA ALA A 316 6.40 3.73 29.18
C ALA A 316 6.59 3.32 30.65
N ALA A 317 7.41 4.07 31.41
CA ALA A 317 7.68 3.79 32.81
C ALA A 317 6.43 3.88 33.71
N CYS A 318 5.47 4.75 33.39
CA CYS A 318 4.21 4.88 34.13
C CYS A 318 3.05 4.04 33.55
N GLY A 319 3.32 3.16 32.56
CA GLY A 319 2.33 2.25 31.99
C GLY A 319 1.27 2.90 31.10
N GLN A 320 1.46 4.16 30.70
CA GLN A 320 0.58 4.83 29.72
C GLN A 320 0.92 4.45 28.28
N MET A 321 2.12 3.91 28.06
CA MET A 321 2.55 3.32 26.79
C MET A 321 3.17 1.96 27.08
N GLN A 322 2.98 0.97 26.19
CA GLN A 322 3.44 -0.40 26.41
C GLN A 322 4.97 -0.51 26.47
N GLU A 323 5.66 0.23 25.61
CA GLU A 323 7.11 0.20 25.49
C GLU A 323 7.65 1.52 24.94
N THR A 324 8.97 1.73 25.05
CA THR A 324 9.62 2.89 24.42
C THR A 324 9.82 2.59 22.93
N PRO A 325 9.48 3.52 22.02
CA PRO A 325 9.65 3.30 20.58
C PRO A 325 11.12 3.17 20.18
N GLU A 326 11.38 2.52 19.04
CA GLU A 326 12.64 2.69 18.33
C GLU A 326 12.69 4.06 17.67
N PHE A 327 13.82 4.75 17.79
CA PHE A 327 14.00 6.10 17.26
C PHE A 327 14.88 6.11 16.02
N PHE A 328 14.48 6.91 15.03
CA PHE A 328 15.18 7.09 13.76
C PHE A 328 15.37 8.58 13.48
N ILE A 329 16.43 8.93 12.77
CA ILE A 329 16.65 10.28 12.24
C ILE A 329 17.11 10.20 10.80
N ILE A 330 16.57 11.06 9.94
CA ILE A 330 17.08 11.28 8.59
C ILE A 330 17.71 12.68 8.56
N THR A 331 19.01 12.75 8.27
CA THR A 331 19.79 14.00 8.36
C THR A 331 20.72 14.15 7.16
N ASN A 332 20.90 15.38 6.70
CA ASN A 332 21.94 15.72 5.73
C ASN A 332 23.36 15.69 6.32
N CYS A 333 23.51 15.44 7.62
CA CYS A 333 24.79 15.30 8.32
C CYS A 333 25.69 16.56 8.26
N ILE A 334 25.15 17.74 8.01
CA ILE A 334 25.93 18.99 7.96
C ILE A 334 26.14 19.56 9.35
N SER A 335 25.08 19.60 10.16
CA SER A 335 25.07 20.24 11.48
C SER A 335 24.92 19.20 12.59
N ILE A 336 26.01 18.53 12.93
CA ILE A 336 26.07 17.56 14.02
C ILE A 336 26.81 18.18 15.22
N SER A 337 26.06 18.69 16.19
CA SER A 337 26.62 19.26 17.42
C SER A 337 26.97 18.18 18.46
N GLN A 338 27.76 18.53 19.48
CA GLN A 338 28.05 17.63 20.60
C GLN A 338 26.76 17.12 21.26
N LYS A 339 25.83 18.03 21.54
CA LYS A 339 24.52 17.71 22.11
C LYS A 339 23.72 16.75 21.22
N CYS A 340 23.77 16.92 19.89
CA CYS A 340 23.13 15.99 18.97
C CYS A 340 23.71 14.58 19.11
N MET A 341 25.03 14.43 19.10
CA MET A 341 25.69 13.12 19.27
C MET A 341 25.35 12.48 20.63
N GLU A 342 25.30 13.25 21.70
CA GLU A 342 24.89 12.75 23.02
C GLU A 342 23.46 12.18 23.01
N VAL A 343 22.52 12.88 22.36
CA VAL A 343 21.13 12.42 22.23
C VAL A 343 21.04 11.16 21.36
N LEU A 344 21.69 11.16 20.20
CA LEU A 344 21.73 10.00 19.30
C LEU A 344 22.28 8.75 20.02
N HIS A 345 23.39 8.89 20.76
CA HIS A 345 23.99 7.80 21.50
C HIS A 345 23.14 7.35 22.69
N ARG A 346 22.64 8.29 23.51
CA ARG A 346 21.85 7.99 24.72
C ARG A 346 20.58 7.19 24.40
N TYR A 347 19.87 7.55 23.33
CA TYR A 347 18.61 6.90 22.94
C TYR A 347 18.80 5.86 21.83
N ARG A 348 20.04 5.56 21.42
CA ARG A 348 20.37 4.63 20.34
C ARG A 348 19.57 4.93 19.05
N ILE A 349 19.51 6.21 18.69
CA ILE A 349 18.75 6.67 17.53
C ILE A 349 19.45 6.16 16.26
N HIS A 350 18.73 5.43 15.43
CA HIS A 350 19.21 4.95 14.14
C HIS A 350 19.36 6.11 13.16
N VAL A 351 20.58 6.32 12.66
CA VAL A 351 20.92 7.46 11.80
C VAL A 351 20.90 7.06 10.33
N THR A 352 20.09 7.76 9.54
CA THR A 352 20.11 7.73 8.07
C THR A 352 20.78 9.00 7.56
N ILE A 353 21.81 8.85 6.73
CA ILE A 353 22.59 9.96 6.18
C ILE A 353 22.15 10.24 4.74
N SER A 354 21.88 11.49 4.43
CA SER A 354 21.55 11.90 3.07
C SER A 354 22.78 12.36 2.28
N ILE A 355 23.20 11.55 1.30
CA ILE A 355 24.35 11.80 0.41
C ILE A 355 24.10 11.07 -0.91
N ASP A 356 24.26 11.76 -2.05
CA ASP A 356 23.71 11.25 -3.32
C ASP A 356 24.70 10.44 -4.17
N GLY A 357 25.99 10.49 -3.84
CA GLY A 357 27.03 9.80 -4.60
C GLY A 357 28.41 10.40 -4.30
N PRO A 358 29.40 10.09 -5.16
CA PRO A 358 30.73 10.72 -5.12
C PRO A 358 30.65 12.25 -5.10
N ALA A 359 31.74 12.90 -4.66
CA ALA A 359 31.81 14.35 -4.47
C ALA A 359 31.32 15.15 -5.70
N GLU A 360 31.73 14.75 -6.90
CA GLU A 360 31.35 15.38 -8.16
C GLU A 360 29.84 15.37 -8.43
N ILE A 361 29.11 14.37 -7.92
CA ILE A 361 27.65 14.28 -8.02
C ILE A 361 27.01 15.04 -6.87
N ASN A 362 27.39 14.69 -5.63
CA ASN A 362 26.78 15.25 -4.43
C ASN A 362 26.88 16.77 -4.41
N ASP A 363 28.04 17.34 -4.74
CA ASP A 363 28.26 18.78 -4.68
C ASP A 363 27.59 19.58 -5.79
N GLN A 364 27.11 18.92 -6.86
CA GLN A 364 26.23 19.55 -7.84
C GLN A 364 24.79 19.63 -7.36
N LEU A 365 24.39 18.71 -6.48
CA LEU A 365 23.00 18.52 -6.09
C LEU A 365 22.70 19.10 -4.71
N ARG A 366 23.49 18.76 -3.69
CA ARG A 366 23.35 19.17 -2.29
C ARG A 366 24.31 20.31 -2.00
N VAL A 367 23.80 21.54 -2.05
CA VAL A 367 24.59 22.76 -1.87
C VAL A 367 24.10 23.58 -0.69
N PHE A 368 25.00 24.33 -0.08
CA PHE A 368 24.63 25.40 0.83
C PHE A 368 23.83 26.51 0.11
N PRO A 369 23.12 27.39 0.83
CA PRO A 369 22.41 28.53 0.23
C PRO A 369 23.29 29.46 -0.61
N ASN A 370 24.59 29.51 -0.31
CA ASN A 370 25.60 30.27 -1.04
C ASN A 370 26.30 29.46 -2.15
N GLY A 371 25.81 28.25 -2.46
CA GLY A 371 26.32 27.39 -3.53
C GLY A 371 27.55 26.55 -3.18
N TYR A 372 28.04 26.60 -1.93
CA TYR A 372 29.22 25.82 -1.53
C TYR A 372 28.91 24.32 -1.44
N LYS A 373 29.97 23.56 -1.68
CA LYS A 373 30.05 22.09 -1.65
C LYS A 373 29.80 21.52 -0.25
N THR A 374 29.28 20.29 -0.17
CA THR A 374 28.84 19.68 1.10
C THR A 374 29.48 18.31 1.40
N HIS A 375 29.93 17.58 0.38
CA HIS A 375 30.38 16.19 0.50
C HIS A 375 31.48 15.98 1.55
N ASP A 376 32.58 16.74 1.47
CA ASP A 376 33.69 16.66 2.44
C ASP A 376 33.28 16.91 3.89
N LEU A 377 32.24 17.74 4.11
CA LEU A 377 31.75 18.01 5.45
C LEU A 377 30.92 16.84 5.98
N VAL A 378 30.09 16.22 5.13
CA VAL A 378 29.34 15.01 5.46
C VAL A 378 30.30 13.91 5.87
N LEU A 379 31.34 13.61 5.06
CA LEU A 379 32.32 12.58 5.40
C LEU A 379 33.02 12.84 6.74
N ARG A 380 33.45 14.07 6.99
CA ARG A 380 34.07 14.44 8.28
C ARG A 380 33.11 14.25 9.45
N ASN A 381 31.83 14.57 9.29
CA ASN A 381 30.85 14.41 10.36
C ASN A 381 30.45 12.94 10.58
N ILE A 382 30.44 12.11 9.54
CA ILE A 382 30.31 10.64 9.69
C ILE A 382 31.46 10.10 10.56
N GLN A 383 32.70 10.54 10.31
CA GLN A 383 33.83 10.11 11.14
C GLN A 383 33.70 10.60 12.59
N LYS A 384 33.12 11.79 12.83
CA LYS A 384 32.82 12.25 14.20
C LYS A 384 31.76 11.39 14.88
N LEU A 385 30.70 11.01 14.17
CA LEU A 385 29.68 10.09 14.68
C LEU A 385 30.30 8.76 15.10
N ARG A 386 31.13 8.17 14.22
CA ARG A 386 31.86 6.92 14.51
C ARG A 386 32.78 7.03 15.72
N ALA A 387 33.52 8.14 15.83
CA ALA A 387 34.36 8.41 17.00
C ALA A 387 33.56 8.53 18.31
N HIS A 388 32.26 8.83 18.24
CA HIS A 388 31.33 8.86 19.37
C HIS A 388 30.54 7.55 19.53
N GLY A 389 30.93 6.47 18.84
CA GLY A 389 30.26 5.18 18.93
C GLY A 389 28.91 5.11 18.22
N ILE A 390 28.63 6.05 17.30
CA ILE A 390 27.40 6.09 16.50
C ILE A 390 27.76 5.67 15.08
N GLU A 391 27.39 4.44 14.72
CA GLU A 391 27.50 3.97 13.35
C GLU A 391 26.22 4.32 12.58
N PRO A 392 26.29 5.10 11.49
CA PRO A 392 25.10 5.34 10.68
C PRO A 392 24.54 4.04 10.12
N ALA A 393 23.23 3.88 10.25
CA ALA A 393 22.56 2.64 9.92
C ALA A 393 22.30 2.52 8.40
N MET A 394 22.01 3.65 7.75
CA MET A 394 21.59 3.69 6.35
C MET A 394 22.07 4.98 5.66
N VAL A 395 22.17 4.92 4.35
CA VAL A 395 22.31 6.08 3.47
C VAL A 395 21.06 6.20 2.62
N GLU A 396 20.53 7.41 2.50
CA GLU A 396 19.46 7.75 1.58
C GLU A 396 19.99 8.69 0.49
N ALA A 397 20.01 8.19 -0.74
CA ALA A 397 20.54 8.86 -1.92
C ALA A 397 19.42 9.11 -2.94
N THR A 398 19.50 10.24 -3.64
CA THR A 398 18.59 10.58 -4.74
C THR A 398 19.31 10.47 -6.08
N TYR A 399 18.90 9.52 -6.92
CA TYR A 399 19.38 9.39 -8.29
C TYR A 399 18.71 10.41 -9.21
N THR A 400 19.51 11.09 -10.03
CA THR A 400 19.10 12.25 -10.85
C THR A 400 19.71 12.18 -12.25
N ALA A 401 19.25 13.02 -13.18
CA ALA A 401 19.92 13.19 -14.48
C ALA A 401 21.38 13.69 -14.39
N VAL A 402 21.82 14.22 -13.23
CA VAL A 402 23.25 14.54 -13.04
C VAL A 402 24.10 13.27 -13.01
N HIS A 403 23.59 12.18 -12.44
CA HIS A 403 24.26 10.88 -12.44
C HIS A 403 24.39 10.35 -13.87
N GLU A 404 23.29 10.41 -14.64
CA GLU A 404 23.26 9.94 -16.02
C GLU A 404 24.21 10.74 -16.91
N ARG A 405 24.24 12.08 -16.77
CA ARG A 405 25.19 12.94 -17.50
C ARG A 405 26.64 12.66 -17.15
N ALA A 406 26.91 12.19 -15.93
CA ALA A 406 28.23 11.76 -15.49
C ALA A 406 28.56 10.32 -15.92
N GLY A 407 27.62 9.61 -16.56
CA GLY A 407 27.79 8.21 -16.96
C GLY A 407 27.74 7.22 -15.79
N LEU A 408 27.24 7.62 -14.63
CA LEU A 408 27.19 6.80 -13.43
C LEU A 408 25.84 6.08 -13.34
N SER A 409 25.86 4.75 -13.45
CA SER A 409 24.66 3.92 -13.26
C SER A 409 24.24 3.83 -11.79
N ARG A 410 23.03 3.36 -11.50
CA ARG A 410 22.55 3.22 -10.10
C ARG A 410 23.37 2.20 -9.31
N GLU A 411 23.75 1.10 -9.95
CA GLU A 411 24.59 0.06 -9.35
C GLU A 411 25.96 0.63 -8.99
N GLU A 412 26.56 1.42 -9.89
CA GLU A 412 27.84 2.09 -9.63
C GLU A 412 27.69 3.17 -8.54
N THR A 413 26.58 3.92 -8.50
CA THR A 413 26.29 4.85 -7.41
C THR A 413 26.20 4.15 -6.06
N VAL A 414 25.48 3.02 -5.98
CA VAL A 414 25.37 2.22 -4.76
C VAL A 414 26.73 1.69 -4.33
N ALA A 415 27.48 1.09 -5.25
CA ALA A 415 28.81 0.55 -4.98
C ALA A 415 29.78 1.64 -4.50
N ALA A 416 29.80 2.80 -5.16
CA ALA A 416 30.65 3.92 -4.78
C ALA A 416 30.33 4.44 -3.38
N LEU A 417 29.05 4.60 -3.05
CA LEU A 417 28.62 5.01 -1.70
C LEU A 417 28.98 3.96 -0.64
N GLN A 418 28.84 2.67 -0.95
CA GLN A 418 29.22 1.60 -0.03
C GLN A 418 30.73 1.60 0.23
N GLU A 419 31.54 1.74 -0.81
CA GLU A 419 33.00 1.78 -0.71
C GLU A 419 33.47 3.01 0.07
N GLU A 420 32.96 4.18 -0.28
CA GLU A 420 33.38 5.44 0.34
C GLU A 420 32.97 5.54 1.80
N LEU A 421 31.75 5.08 2.12
CA LEU A 421 31.18 5.27 3.45
C LEU A 421 31.39 4.07 4.35
N GLY A 422 31.56 2.85 3.82
CA GLY A 422 31.56 1.61 4.59
C GLY A 422 30.18 1.25 5.16
N ILE A 423 29.10 1.70 4.52
CA ILE A 423 27.71 1.47 4.96
C ILE A 423 26.99 0.64 3.88
N SER A 424 26.52 -0.56 4.23
CA SER A 424 25.86 -1.48 3.29
C SER A 424 24.43 -1.09 2.91
N GLY A 425 23.74 -0.38 3.81
CA GLY A 425 22.35 0.04 3.65
C GLY A 425 22.21 1.26 2.77
N ILE A 426 22.37 1.13 1.45
CA ILE A 426 22.09 2.23 0.52
C ILE A 426 20.66 2.13 0.00
N TYR A 427 19.84 3.10 0.38
CA TYR A 427 18.51 3.33 -0.16
C TYR A 427 18.62 4.39 -1.26
N LEU A 428 18.37 4.00 -2.51
CA LEU A 428 18.46 4.87 -3.67
C LEU A 428 17.06 5.09 -4.26
N CYS A 429 16.58 6.33 -4.19
CA CYS A 429 15.33 6.77 -4.78
C CYS A 429 15.58 7.57 -6.05
N ASP A 430 14.62 7.58 -6.96
CA ASP A 430 14.69 8.50 -8.09
C ASP A 430 14.13 9.86 -7.73
N CYS A 431 14.75 10.88 -8.31
CA CYS A 431 14.28 12.24 -8.22
C CYS A 431 12.90 12.39 -8.86
N ASP A 432 11.98 12.94 -8.08
CA ASP A 432 10.63 13.36 -8.45
C ASP A 432 10.51 14.79 -7.92
N CYS A 433 10.66 15.79 -8.77
CA CYS A 433 10.81 17.19 -8.33
C CYS A 433 10.19 18.17 -9.33
N SER A 434 10.08 19.45 -8.95
CA SER A 434 9.47 20.47 -9.81
C SER A 434 10.33 20.89 -11.01
N ASP A 435 11.64 20.64 -10.96
CA ASP A 435 12.56 20.94 -12.05
C ASP A 435 12.92 19.66 -12.83
N PRO A 436 12.32 19.45 -14.02
CA PRO A 436 12.52 18.22 -14.80
C PRO A 436 13.95 18.03 -15.30
N THR A 437 14.83 19.04 -15.19
CA THR A 437 16.25 18.90 -15.58
C THR A 437 17.08 18.03 -14.64
N PHE A 438 16.56 17.78 -13.43
CA PHE A 438 17.14 16.87 -12.45
C PHE A 438 16.46 15.49 -12.43
N GLU A 439 15.26 15.35 -12.98
CA GLU A 439 14.60 14.06 -13.11
C GLU A 439 15.42 13.14 -14.04
N PRO A 440 15.63 11.86 -13.70
CA PRO A 440 16.34 10.95 -14.59
C PRO A 440 15.60 10.82 -15.91
N THR A 441 16.35 10.82 -17.01
CA THR A 441 15.84 10.99 -18.37
C THR A 441 15.18 9.74 -18.95
N TYR A 442 15.19 8.62 -18.21
CA TYR A 442 14.77 7.27 -18.61
C TYR A 442 14.13 7.13 -20.00
N GLU A 443 14.53 6.12 -20.77
CA GLU A 443 13.77 5.62 -21.93
C GLU A 443 12.42 4.94 -21.52
N GLY A 444 11.77 5.45 -20.48
CA GLY A 444 10.52 4.96 -19.90
C GLY A 444 10.69 3.73 -19.01
N ALA A 445 9.54 3.10 -18.70
CA ALA A 445 9.45 1.93 -17.83
C ALA A 445 10.35 0.75 -18.27
N ALA A 446 10.63 0.61 -19.57
CA ALA A 446 11.41 -0.50 -20.12
C ALA A 446 12.87 -0.50 -19.61
N ALA A 447 13.54 0.65 -19.63
CA ALA A 447 14.91 0.79 -19.15
C ALA A 447 15.01 0.47 -17.64
N ARG A 448 14.04 0.96 -16.85
CA ARG A 448 13.98 0.66 -15.42
C ARG A 448 13.77 -0.83 -15.15
N MET A 449 12.84 -1.47 -15.87
CA MET A 449 12.63 -2.93 -15.73
C MET A 449 13.90 -3.71 -16.07
N ALA A 450 14.62 -3.36 -17.15
CA ALA A 450 15.86 -4.02 -17.52
C ALA A 450 16.91 -3.93 -16.39
N GLN A 451 16.99 -2.77 -15.73
CA GLN A 451 17.88 -2.55 -14.61
C GLN A 451 17.51 -3.38 -13.37
N ASP A 452 16.25 -3.32 -12.95
CA ASP A 452 15.76 -4.11 -11.81
C ASP A 452 15.97 -5.62 -12.06
N ASN A 453 15.76 -6.08 -13.29
CA ASN A 453 16.00 -7.46 -13.70
C ASN A 453 17.48 -7.87 -13.56
N ARG A 454 18.41 -6.98 -13.91
CA ARG A 454 19.85 -7.20 -13.68
C ARG A 454 20.17 -7.31 -12.19
N SER A 455 19.63 -6.39 -11.38
CA SER A 455 19.82 -6.42 -9.92
C SER A 455 19.22 -7.67 -9.27
N LEU A 456 18.06 -8.16 -9.73
CA LEU A 456 17.49 -9.42 -9.27
C LEU A 456 18.35 -10.63 -9.68
N ALA A 457 18.94 -10.62 -10.88
CA ALA A 457 19.89 -11.66 -11.29
C ALA A 457 21.15 -11.67 -10.41
N LEU A 458 21.72 -10.50 -10.09
CA LEU A 458 22.84 -10.38 -9.14
C LEU A 458 22.48 -10.97 -7.76
N LEU A 459 21.27 -10.71 -7.28
CA LEU A 459 20.77 -11.22 -6.00
C LEU A 459 20.62 -12.74 -5.99
N PHE A 460 19.92 -13.30 -6.97
CA PHE A 460 19.46 -14.70 -6.95
C PHE A 460 20.43 -15.67 -7.63
N LEU A 461 21.09 -15.25 -8.72
CA LEU A 461 21.97 -16.12 -9.50
C LEU A 461 23.43 -15.99 -9.05
N GLU A 462 23.89 -14.76 -8.81
CA GLU A 462 25.29 -14.48 -8.47
C GLU A 462 25.53 -14.34 -6.95
N LYS A 463 24.46 -14.21 -6.14
CA LYS A 463 24.51 -14.07 -4.68
C LYS A 463 25.30 -12.85 -4.20
N LYS A 464 25.30 -11.78 -5.00
CA LYS A 464 25.96 -10.49 -4.72
C LYS A 464 25.03 -9.55 -3.98
N TYR A 465 24.67 -9.90 -2.74
CA TYR A 465 23.64 -9.17 -1.98
C TYR A 465 24.01 -7.72 -1.65
N GLU A 466 25.30 -7.42 -1.52
CA GLU A 466 25.78 -6.08 -1.19
C GLU A 466 25.66 -5.12 -2.39
N GLU A 467 25.87 -5.61 -3.62
CA GLU A 467 25.77 -4.83 -4.86
C GLU A 467 24.32 -4.45 -5.25
N VAL A 468 23.31 -4.91 -4.48
CA VAL A 468 21.90 -4.69 -4.78
C VAL A 468 21.30 -3.61 -3.85
N PRO A 469 20.59 -2.59 -4.39
CA PRO A 469 19.96 -1.54 -3.58
C PRO A 469 19.10 -2.11 -2.45
N LEU A 470 19.11 -1.45 -1.28
CA LEU A 470 18.34 -1.89 -0.11
C LEU A 470 16.85 -2.03 -0.40
N MET A 471 16.28 -1.13 -1.21
CA MET A 471 14.87 -1.15 -1.61
C MET A 471 14.49 -2.47 -2.31
N LEU A 472 15.32 -2.95 -3.25
CA LEU A 472 15.01 -4.17 -3.99
C LEU A 472 15.19 -5.42 -3.12
N ARG A 473 16.17 -5.42 -2.20
CA ARG A 473 16.32 -6.47 -1.18
C ARG A 473 15.10 -6.55 -0.26
N GLN A 474 14.63 -5.40 0.22
CA GLN A 474 13.43 -5.30 1.04
C GLN A 474 12.18 -5.72 0.25
N PHE A 475 12.09 -5.35 -1.02
CA PHE A 475 11.02 -5.77 -1.92
C PHE A 475 10.94 -7.30 -2.04
N VAL A 476 12.07 -7.99 -2.20
CA VAL A 476 12.14 -9.45 -2.26
C VAL A 476 11.65 -10.09 -0.95
N ILE A 477 12.09 -9.58 0.21
CA ILE A 477 11.64 -10.05 1.53
C ILE A 477 10.13 -9.85 1.69
N GLN A 478 9.63 -8.64 1.39
CA GLN A 478 8.20 -8.31 1.52
C GLN A 478 7.34 -9.18 0.61
N THR A 479 7.76 -9.37 -0.65
CA THR A 479 7.07 -10.23 -1.61
C THR A 479 7.02 -11.67 -1.10
N SER A 480 8.14 -12.20 -0.61
CA SER A 480 8.18 -13.54 -0.07
C SER A 480 7.30 -13.71 1.17
N ARG A 481 7.28 -12.72 2.08
CA ARG A 481 6.40 -12.74 3.25
C ARG A 481 4.94 -12.83 2.81
N ARG A 482 4.51 -11.97 1.90
CA ARG A 482 3.12 -11.93 1.41
C ARG A 482 2.70 -13.20 0.66
N LEU A 483 3.61 -13.82 -0.11
CA LEU A 483 3.34 -15.11 -0.75
C LEU A 483 3.06 -16.22 0.26
N ASN A 484 3.67 -16.16 1.44
CA ASN A 484 3.49 -17.16 2.51
C ASN A 484 2.35 -16.82 3.49
N MET A 485 1.73 -15.64 3.37
CA MET A 485 0.61 -15.26 4.23
C MET A 485 -0.66 -16.02 3.83
N LYS A 486 -1.35 -16.59 4.83
CA LYS A 486 -2.66 -17.24 4.64
C LYS A 486 -3.77 -16.25 4.31
N GLU A 487 -3.64 -15.00 4.78
CA GLU A 487 -4.61 -13.93 4.60
C GLU A 487 -3.91 -12.70 4.05
N GLY A 488 -4.45 -12.10 2.99
CA GLY A 488 -3.86 -10.95 2.33
C GLY A 488 -4.38 -9.63 2.90
N GLN A 489 -3.66 -8.54 2.66
CA GLN A 489 -4.03 -7.22 3.18
C GLN A 489 -4.66 -6.35 2.07
N ASP A 490 -5.83 -5.79 2.35
CA ASP A 490 -6.57 -4.91 1.42
C ASP A 490 -6.12 -3.44 1.49
N TYR A 491 -4.82 -3.18 1.57
CA TYR A 491 -4.28 -1.81 1.51
C TYR A 491 -3.01 -1.73 0.66
N LEU A 492 -2.70 -0.51 0.22
CA LEU A 492 -1.53 -0.17 -0.58
C LEU A 492 -0.27 0.00 0.26
N CYS A 493 -0.32 0.89 1.26
CA CYS A 493 0.68 1.05 2.31
C CYS A 493 0.02 1.44 3.66
N GLU A 494 0.82 1.51 4.72
CA GLU A 494 0.36 1.77 6.10
C GLU A 494 0.01 3.26 6.38
N ALA A 495 0.32 4.16 5.45
CA ALA A 495 0.08 5.60 5.58
C ALA A 495 -1.40 5.86 5.90
N GLY A 496 -1.69 6.63 6.96
CA GLY A 496 -3.04 6.92 7.42
C GLY A 496 -3.77 5.76 8.11
N LEU A 497 -3.23 4.54 8.07
CA LEU A 497 -3.83 3.35 8.71
C LEU A 497 -3.09 2.96 9.99
N GLN A 498 -1.78 2.78 9.90
CA GLN A 498 -0.89 2.41 11.02
C GLN A 498 0.33 3.32 11.09
N SER A 499 0.44 4.28 10.16
CA SER A 499 1.48 5.30 10.12
C SER A 499 0.88 6.69 10.01
N LEU A 500 1.47 7.67 10.71
CA LEU A 500 1.09 9.08 10.64
C LEU A 500 2.32 9.98 10.56
N THR A 501 2.16 11.13 9.92
CA THR A 501 3.14 12.22 9.92
C THR A 501 2.55 13.44 10.63
N ILE A 502 3.29 14.03 11.57
CA ILE A 502 2.94 15.28 12.25
C ILE A 502 3.92 16.37 11.80
N ALA A 503 3.38 17.41 11.16
CA ALA A 503 4.14 18.57 10.73
C ALA A 503 4.49 19.50 11.90
N ALA A 504 5.50 20.36 11.74
CA ALA A 504 5.98 21.25 12.81
C ALA A 504 4.94 22.28 13.30
N ASN A 505 3.91 22.56 12.49
CA ASN A 505 2.77 23.42 12.84
C ASN A 505 1.62 22.66 13.51
N GLY A 506 1.74 21.35 13.71
CA GLY A 506 0.75 20.48 14.31
C GLY A 506 -0.16 19.74 13.32
N ASP A 507 -0.11 20.07 12.02
CA ASP A 507 -0.94 19.41 11.01
C ASP A 507 -0.58 17.92 10.90
N ILE A 508 -1.60 17.07 10.80
CA ILE A 508 -1.48 15.61 10.74
C ILE A 508 -1.81 15.13 9.32
N TYR A 509 -0.96 14.27 8.76
CA TYR A 509 -1.09 13.71 7.42
C TYR A 509 -0.86 12.19 7.41
N PRO A 510 -1.35 11.46 6.39
CA PRO A 510 -1.04 10.04 6.22
C PRO A 510 0.46 9.74 6.07
N CYS A 511 1.18 10.59 5.32
CA CYS A 511 2.63 10.59 5.20
C CYS A 511 3.14 11.97 4.74
N HIS A 512 4.45 12.25 4.83
CA HIS A 512 5.02 13.55 4.44
C HIS A 512 4.76 13.96 2.98
N MET A 513 4.52 13.02 2.07
CA MET A 513 4.25 13.32 0.66
C MET A 513 2.94 14.11 0.45
N PHE A 514 2.02 14.11 1.43
CA PHE A 514 0.76 14.85 1.40
C PHE A 514 0.88 16.30 1.90
N ILE A 515 2.00 16.66 2.53
CA ILE A 515 2.23 18.01 3.07
C ILE A 515 2.25 19.06 1.94
N PRO A 516 2.98 18.87 0.81
CA PRO A 516 2.84 19.73 -0.35
C PRO A 516 1.37 19.79 -0.82
N GLY A 517 0.80 20.98 -0.90
CA GLY A 517 -0.58 21.20 -1.38
C GLY A 517 -1.69 20.95 -0.36
N LYS A 518 -1.35 20.55 0.88
CA LYS A 518 -2.30 20.30 1.98
C LYS A 518 -3.43 19.29 1.62
N TYR A 519 -3.12 18.33 0.77
CA TYR A 519 -4.04 17.24 0.45
C TYR A 519 -4.11 16.27 1.63
N MET A 520 -5.28 15.67 1.91
CA MET A 520 -5.45 14.71 3.02
C MET A 520 -5.00 15.24 4.40
N LEU A 521 -5.28 16.51 4.71
CA LEU A 521 -5.10 17.03 6.07
C LEU A 521 -6.09 16.31 7.00
N LEU A 522 -5.58 15.53 7.94
CA LEU A 522 -6.42 14.72 8.83
C LEU A 522 -6.96 15.55 9.99
N ASP A 523 -6.09 16.34 10.63
CA ASP A 523 -6.41 17.22 11.75
C ASP A 523 -5.19 18.10 12.10
N ASN A 524 -5.25 18.88 13.19
CA ASN A 524 -4.12 19.56 13.79
C ASN A 524 -4.05 19.31 15.32
N ILE A 525 -2.94 18.71 15.77
CA ILE A 525 -2.75 18.25 17.16
C ILE A 525 -2.63 19.39 18.19
N PHE A 526 -2.41 20.63 17.75
CA PHE A 526 -2.27 21.77 18.66
C PHE A 526 -3.57 22.54 18.90
N LEU A 527 -4.65 22.18 18.21
CA LEU A 527 -5.98 22.73 18.45
C LEU A 527 -6.56 22.27 19.81
N GLY A 528 -7.32 23.16 20.46
CA GLY A 528 -7.78 22.95 21.84
C GLY A 528 -8.90 21.89 21.99
N ASP A 529 -9.56 21.57 20.90
CA ASP A 529 -10.63 20.59 20.73
C ASP A 529 -10.15 19.33 19.98
N PHE A 530 -8.83 19.12 19.87
CA PHE A 530 -8.27 17.95 19.18
C PHE A 530 -8.80 16.64 19.79
N ASP A 531 -9.46 15.86 18.94
CA ASP A 531 -9.94 14.52 19.23
C ASP A 531 -9.48 13.59 18.12
N LEU A 532 -8.58 12.67 18.45
CA LEU A 532 -8.05 11.72 17.48
C LEU A 532 -9.16 10.83 16.92
N GLN A 533 -10.23 10.58 17.68
CA GLN A 533 -11.40 9.83 17.22
C GLN A 533 -12.31 10.67 16.31
N ALA A 534 -12.23 12.00 16.39
CA ALA A 534 -12.92 12.95 15.51
C ALA A 534 -12.19 13.18 14.18
N SER A 535 -10.95 12.71 14.02
CA SER A 535 -10.23 12.60 12.72
C SER A 535 -10.87 11.59 11.74
N LYS A 536 -12.16 11.32 11.95
CA LYS A 536 -13.08 10.41 11.29
C LYS A 536 -13.25 10.60 9.77
N PRO A 537 -12.95 11.74 9.11
CA PRO A 537 -12.97 11.79 7.65
C PRO A 537 -11.93 10.87 6.97
N ALA A 538 -10.89 10.40 7.68
CA ALA A 538 -9.93 9.43 7.15
C ALA A 538 -10.47 8.00 7.02
N VAL A 539 -11.54 7.67 7.77
CA VAL A 539 -12.18 6.36 7.78
C VAL A 539 -13.27 6.27 6.69
N ASP A 540 -13.92 7.38 6.36
CA ASP A 540 -14.93 7.44 5.31
C ASP A 540 -14.31 7.42 3.89
N GLU A 541 -13.00 7.70 3.76
CA GLU A 541 -12.19 7.54 2.54
C GLU A 541 -11.37 6.22 2.50
N LEU A 542 -11.66 5.25 3.37
CA LEU A 542 -10.95 3.95 3.41
C LEU A 542 -10.87 3.26 2.04
N GLU A 543 -11.87 3.42 1.18
CA GLU A 543 -11.88 2.87 -0.18
C GLU A 543 -10.69 3.34 -1.03
N MET A 544 -10.17 4.54 -0.75
CA MET A 544 -9.02 5.08 -1.46
C MET A 544 -7.73 4.38 -1.08
N TYR A 545 -7.64 3.85 0.15
CA TYR A 545 -6.51 3.07 0.64
C TYR A 545 -6.57 1.62 0.15
N THR A 546 -7.77 1.12 -0.18
CA THR A 546 -7.96 -0.29 -0.50
C THR A 546 -7.70 -0.64 -1.96
N LYS A 547 -7.32 -1.89 -2.17
CA LYS A 547 -7.11 -2.43 -3.51
C LYS A 547 -8.44 -2.85 -4.13
N LEU A 548 -9.39 -3.30 -3.31
CA LEU A 548 -10.75 -3.65 -3.73
C LEU A 548 -11.61 -2.43 -4.11
N GLY A 549 -11.30 -1.26 -3.53
CA GLY A 549 -11.98 0.01 -3.84
C GLY A 549 -11.66 0.56 -5.23
N ARG A 550 -10.68 -0.02 -5.96
CA ARG A 550 -10.17 0.54 -7.22
C ARG A 550 -10.22 -0.48 -8.34
N GLU A 551 -10.96 -0.18 -9.40
CA GLU A 551 -11.16 -1.09 -10.55
C GLU A 551 -9.84 -1.66 -11.14
N PRO A 552 -8.78 -0.87 -11.41
CA PRO A 552 -7.54 -1.42 -11.96
C PRO A 552 -6.81 -2.37 -10.99
N CYS A 553 -6.99 -2.19 -9.68
CA CYS A 553 -6.36 -3.01 -8.65
C CYS A 553 -7.21 -4.23 -8.32
N ARG A 554 -8.54 -4.09 -8.36
CA ARG A 554 -9.53 -5.14 -8.10
C ARG A 554 -9.30 -6.32 -9.04
N ASP A 555 -9.06 -6.08 -10.33
CA ASP A 555 -8.91 -7.17 -11.29
C ASP A 555 -7.44 -7.54 -11.56
N CYS A 556 -6.50 -7.01 -10.77
CA CYS A 556 -5.07 -7.23 -10.95
C CYS A 556 -4.60 -8.56 -10.35
N TRP A 557 -3.85 -9.36 -11.12
CA TRP A 557 -3.25 -10.61 -10.66
C TRP A 557 -2.30 -10.43 -9.45
N ALA A 558 -1.64 -9.28 -9.36
CA ALA A 558 -0.66 -8.98 -8.32
C ALA A 558 -1.26 -8.43 -7.02
N ARG A 559 -2.59 -8.26 -6.94
CA ARG A 559 -3.27 -7.53 -5.86
C ARG A 559 -2.84 -7.95 -4.44
N ASN A 560 -2.77 -9.25 -4.18
CA ASN A 560 -2.46 -9.76 -2.84
C ASN A 560 -1.02 -9.48 -2.38
N ILE A 561 -0.10 -9.25 -3.32
CA ILE A 561 1.34 -9.11 -3.06
C ILE A 561 1.88 -7.70 -3.39
N CYS A 562 1.09 -6.87 -4.05
CA CYS A 562 1.41 -5.48 -4.42
C CYS A 562 1.57 -4.55 -3.20
N ASN A 563 2.57 -3.64 -3.24
CA ASN A 563 2.85 -2.52 -2.32
C ASN A 563 2.95 -1.16 -3.07
N MET A 564 2.12 -0.92 -4.08
CA MET A 564 2.17 0.36 -4.79
C MET A 564 1.98 1.55 -3.83
N CYS A 565 2.74 2.63 -4.03
CA CYS A 565 2.66 3.82 -3.18
C CYS A 565 1.24 4.44 -3.20
N PHE A 566 0.63 4.57 -2.02
CA PHE A 566 -0.70 5.17 -1.86
C PHE A 566 -0.77 6.59 -2.42
N TYR A 567 0.23 7.43 -2.14
CA TYR A 567 0.26 8.81 -2.65
C TYR A 567 0.21 8.87 -4.19
N ARG A 568 1.00 8.03 -4.89
CA ARG A 568 0.97 7.97 -6.36
C ARG A 568 -0.40 7.57 -6.90
N VAL A 569 -1.04 6.63 -6.22
CA VAL A 569 -2.39 6.15 -6.55
C VAL A 569 -3.46 7.19 -6.18
N TYR A 570 -3.23 8.05 -5.19
CA TYR A 570 -4.08 9.19 -4.85
C TYR A 570 -4.01 10.29 -5.93
N GLN A 571 -2.81 10.63 -6.40
CA GLN A 571 -2.58 11.68 -7.39
C GLN A 571 -3.36 11.50 -8.70
N THR A 572 -3.73 10.25 -9.06
CA THR A 572 -4.48 9.97 -10.30
C THR A 572 -5.88 10.58 -10.35
N GLN A 573 -6.43 10.97 -9.20
CA GLN A 573 -7.73 11.66 -9.13
C GLN A 573 -7.65 13.09 -9.68
N TRP A 574 -6.46 13.66 -9.74
CA TRP A 574 -6.25 15.10 -9.97
C TRP A 574 -5.51 15.41 -11.28
N SER A 575 -4.90 14.41 -11.91
CA SER A 575 -4.10 14.60 -13.13
C SER A 575 -4.16 13.40 -14.08
N ALA A 576 -4.28 13.69 -15.38
CA ALA A 576 -4.14 12.69 -16.44
C ALA A 576 -2.71 12.14 -16.51
N ASP A 577 -1.69 13.02 -16.38
CA ASP A 577 -0.27 12.62 -16.35
C ASP A 577 0.02 11.66 -15.19
N ALA A 578 -0.61 11.86 -14.03
CA ALA A 578 -0.48 10.95 -12.90
C ALA A 578 -1.02 9.53 -13.21
N ARG A 579 -2.04 9.39 -14.08
CA ARG A 579 -2.55 8.07 -14.50
C ARG A 579 -1.56 7.33 -15.38
N ASP A 580 -0.91 8.03 -16.31
CA ASP A 580 0.09 7.43 -17.19
C ASP A 580 1.34 7.01 -16.40
N LYS A 581 1.83 7.89 -15.50
CA LYS A 581 2.92 7.56 -14.56
C LYS A 581 2.58 6.36 -13.68
N LEU A 582 1.36 6.30 -13.14
CA LEU A 582 0.93 5.14 -12.35
C LEU A 582 0.93 3.85 -13.18
N ALA A 583 0.48 3.90 -14.44
CA ALA A 583 0.46 2.74 -15.32
C ALA A 583 1.88 2.19 -15.55
N ASP A 584 2.86 3.06 -15.75
CA ASP A 584 4.27 2.67 -15.91
C ASP A 584 4.86 2.11 -14.61
N HIS A 585 4.56 2.71 -13.46
CA HIS A 585 4.95 2.16 -12.16
C HIS A 585 4.33 0.78 -11.92
N CYS A 586 3.07 0.57 -12.34
CA CYS A 586 2.42 -0.73 -12.25
C CYS A 586 3.09 -1.78 -13.14
N LYS A 587 3.59 -1.42 -14.33
CA LYS A 587 4.36 -2.32 -15.20
C LYS A 587 5.68 -2.71 -14.53
N ILE A 588 6.42 -1.74 -14.01
CA ILE A 588 7.69 -1.98 -13.30
C ILE A 588 7.47 -2.92 -12.12
N LEU A 589 6.50 -2.60 -11.26
CA LEU A 589 6.20 -3.40 -10.07
C LEU A 589 5.78 -4.83 -10.43
N LYS A 590 4.91 -4.99 -11.44
CA LYS A 590 4.51 -6.32 -11.92
C LYS A 590 5.73 -7.10 -12.40
N ASN A 591 6.60 -6.50 -13.20
CA ASN A 591 7.82 -7.15 -13.69
C ASN A 591 8.73 -7.62 -12.53
N GLN A 592 8.95 -6.76 -11.53
CA GLN A 592 9.72 -7.12 -10.33
C GLN A 592 9.08 -8.30 -9.57
N LEU A 593 7.74 -8.32 -9.43
CA LEU A 593 7.00 -9.42 -8.80
C LEU A 593 7.14 -10.72 -9.61
N GLU A 594 6.99 -10.66 -10.93
CA GLU A 594 7.12 -11.82 -11.83
C GLU A 594 8.49 -12.47 -11.67
N LYS A 595 9.57 -11.68 -11.77
CA LYS A 595 10.94 -12.17 -11.58
C LYS A 595 11.16 -12.73 -10.18
N THR A 596 10.69 -12.02 -9.15
CA THR A 596 10.88 -12.44 -7.75
C THR A 596 10.18 -13.78 -7.48
N ILE A 597 8.95 -13.96 -7.95
CA ILE A 597 8.23 -15.24 -7.85
C ILE A 597 8.99 -16.34 -8.59
N LEU A 598 9.45 -16.06 -9.82
CA LEU A 598 10.21 -17.02 -10.64
C LEU A 598 11.47 -17.49 -9.92
N TYR A 599 12.29 -16.59 -9.39
CA TYR A 599 13.51 -16.93 -8.67
C TYR A 599 13.23 -17.68 -7.37
N LEU A 600 12.30 -17.18 -6.53
CA LEU A 600 11.94 -17.82 -5.26
C LEU A 600 11.42 -19.25 -5.44
N SER A 601 10.71 -19.53 -6.54
CA SER A 601 10.19 -20.86 -6.85
C SER A 601 11.27 -21.93 -7.09
N ASN A 602 12.50 -21.51 -7.41
CA ASN A 602 13.63 -22.43 -7.60
C ASN A 602 14.30 -22.82 -6.29
N MET A 603 14.13 -22.01 -5.26
CA MET A 603 14.94 -22.08 -4.06
C MET A 603 14.35 -23.06 -3.05
N GLN A 604 15.20 -23.94 -2.54
CA GLN A 604 14.86 -24.77 -1.38
C GLN A 604 14.71 -23.90 -0.12
N GLN A 605 14.08 -24.45 0.91
CA GLN A 605 13.87 -23.72 2.17
C GLN A 605 15.20 -23.27 2.81
N ALA A 606 16.26 -24.09 2.74
CA ALA A 606 17.58 -23.73 3.24
C ALA A 606 18.22 -22.57 2.46
N GLU A 607 18.04 -22.54 1.13
CA GLU A 607 18.55 -21.46 0.29
C GLU A 607 17.80 -20.16 0.54
N ARG A 608 16.47 -20.23 0.71
CA ARG A 608 15.64 -19.07 1.09
C ARG A 608 16.07 -18.51 2.43
N LYS A 609 16.28 -19.38 3.42
CA LYS A 609 16.82 -18.98 4.73
C LYS A 609 18.18 -18.29 4.57
N ALA A 610 19.11 -18.88 3.83
CA ALA A 610 20.44 -18.28 3.61
C ALA A 610 20.36 -16.90 2.93
N LEU A 611 19.45 -16.72 1.97
CA LEU A 611 19.19 -15.42 1.34
C LEU A 611 18.67 -14.41 2.36
N TYR A 612 17.68 -14.78 3.19
CA TYR A 612 17.12 -13.87 4.18
C TYR A 612 18.12 -13.53 5.27
N ASP A 613 18.90 -14.50 5.75
CA ASP A 613 19.96 -14.28 6.73
C ASP A 613 21.04 -13.34 6.16
N ALA A 614 21.39 -13.50 4.89
CA ALA A 614 22.36 -12.63 4.22
C ALA A 614 21.83 -11.19 4.05
N ILE A 615 20.58 -11.03 3.61
CA ILE A 615 19.96 -9.70 3.53
C ILE A 615 19.80 -9.09 4.92
N GLY A 616 19.40 -9.89 5.92
CA GLY A 616 19.21 -9.48 7.31
C GLY A 616 20.49 -8.94 7.94
N LYS A 617 21.64 -9.58 7.69
CA LYS A 617 22.97 -9.09 8.12
C LYS A 617 23.33 -7.74 7.52
N LEU A 618 22.76 -7.39 6.38
CA LEU A 618 23.01 -6.13 5.67
C LEU A 618 21.95 -5.07 6.00
N GLN A 619 20.93 -5.40 6.80
CA GLN A 619 19.92 -4.44 7.18
C GLN A 619 20.44 -3.47 8.25
N PRO A 620 20.08 -2.18 8.15
CA PRO A 620 20.46 -1.13 9.11
C PRO A 620 20.08 -1.45 10.57
N VAL A 621 19.02 -2.22 10.76
CA VAL A 621 18.44 -2.56 12.06
C VAL A 621 18.23 -4.07 12.10
N LYS A 622 18.82 -4.73 13.10
CA LYS A 622 18.51 -6.14 13.38
C LYS A 622 17.05 -6.22 13.77
N HIS A 623 16.19 -6.71 12.89
CA HIS A 623 14.89 -7.22 13.31
C HIS A 623 15.15 -8.44 14.18
N ASP A 624 14.68 -8.42 15.43
CA ASP A 624 14.73 -9.58 16.31
C ASP A 624 14.01 -10.74 15.60
N GLU A 625 14.72 -11.86 15.41
CA GLU A 625 14.38 -12.97 14.50
C GLU A 625 13.20 -13.84 14.98
N THR A 626 12.36 -13.34 15.90
CA THR A 626 11.20 -14.07 16.41
C THR A 626 9.90 -13.68 15.70
N GLN A 627 9.79 -13.93 14.38
CA GLN A 627 8.51 -14.10 13.68
C GLN A 627 8.58 -15.09 12.53
#